data_AF-A0A2G4YN44-F1
#
_entry.id   AF-A0A2G4YN44-F1
#
_cell.length_a   1.000
_cell.length_b   1.000
_cell.length_c   1.000
_cell.angle_alpha   90.00
_cell.angle_beta   90.00
_cell.angle_gamma   90.00
#
_symmetry.space_group_name_H-M   'P 1'
#
loop_
_entity.id
_entity.type
_entity.pdbx_description
1 polymer ?
#
loop_
_entity_poly.entity_id
_entity_poly.type
_entity_poly.pdbx_seq_one_letter_code
_entity_poly.pdbx_strand_id
1 'polypeptide(L)'
;MSFLTDVSSREKHIWANLILDGAIAINFFPKLLRLEGSLAENTEALGLIVGAIIVMSILGSIAIHWLLDIGKEEKQDERDRHFAAMGYQVGYLVVCGGIVFLIGHMILNDITTSIFSFQYESLTRLRMATYLMLTLVGAAIAKDVTRLFYYRRGY
;
A
#
# COMPACT_ATOMS: atom_id res chain seq x y z
N MET A 1 -17.08 -7.35 -21.34
CA MET A 1 -17.62 -6.01 -21.05
C MET A 1 -18.76 -5.98 -20.02
N SER A 2 -19.21 -7.10 -19.40
CA SER A 2 -20.32 -7.06 -18.42
C SER A 2 -19.93 -6.74 -16.97
N PHE A 3 -18.66 -6.88 -16.57
CA PHE A 3 -18.25 -6.54 -15.20
C PHE A 3 -18.38 -5.04 -14.87
N LEU A 4 -18.27 -4.16 -15.86
CA LEU A 4 -18.32 -2.70 -15.63
C LEU A 4 -19.75 -2.16 -15.58
N THR A 5 -20.76 -2.91 -16.02
CA THR A 5 -22.16 -2.47 -16.00
C THR A 5 -22.85 -2.79 -14.68
N ASP A 6 -22.42 -3.84 -13.99
CA ASP A 6 -23.06 -4.34 -12.76
C ASP A 6 -22.49 -3.72 -11.48
N VAL A 7 -21.58 -2.74 -11.61
CA VAL A 7 -20.74 -2.21 -10.52
C VAL A 7 -21.04 -0.74 -10.31
N SER A 8 -21.31 -0.36 -9.06
CA SER A 8 -21.61 1.02 -8.69
C SER A 8 -20.44 1.95 -8.99
N SER A 9 -20.73 3.25 -9.15
CA SER A 9 -19.69 4.24 -9.46
C SER A 9 -18.65 4.30 -8.34
N ARG A 10 -19.10 4.17 -7.08
CA ARG A 10 -18.22 4.10 -5.91
C ARG A 10 -17.34 2.86 -5.91
N GLU A 11 -17.86 1.70 -6.26
CA GLU A 11 -17.05 0.48 -6.31
C GLU A 11 -16.01 0.53 -7.45
N LYS A 12 -16.35 1.15 -8.61
CA LYS A 12 -15.39 1.40 -9.70
C LYS A 12 -14.22 2.26 -9.24
N HIS A 13 -14.47 3.30 -8.46
CA HIS A 13 -13.41 4.13 -7.88
C HIS A 13 -12.48 3.34 -6.97
N ILE A 14 -13.04 2.49 -6.11
CA ILE A 14 -12.22 1.64 -5.22
C ILE A 14 -11.37 0.66 -6.04
N TRP A 15 -11.94 0.02 -7.07
CA TRP A 15 -11.19 -0.84 -7.98
C TRP A 15 -10.07 -0.10 -8.72
N ALA A 16 -10.35 1.09 -9.26
CA ALA A 16 -9.38 1.86 -10.01
C ALA A 16 -8.21 2.30 -9.12
N ASN A 17 -8.50 2.80 -7.92
CA ASN A 17 -7.46 3.16 -6.94
C ASN A 17 -6.64 1.95 -6.51
N LEU A 18 -7.28 0.81 -6.25
CA LEU A 18 -6.58 -0.43 -5.89
C LEU A 18 -5.62 -0.90 -6.99
N ILE A 19 -6.06 -0.83 -8.26
CA ILE A 19 -5.23 -1.19 -9.41
C ILE A 19 -4.04 -0.22 -9.54
N LEU A 20 -4.29 1.08 -9.38
CA LEU A 20 -3.23 2.10 -9.44
C LEU A 20 -2.19 1.88 -8.33
N ASP A 21 -2.63 1.74 -7.08
CA ASP A 21 -1.76 1.50 -5.94
C ASP A 21 -0.97 0.21 -6.10
N GLY A 22 -1.62 -0.87 -6.57
CA GLY A 22 -0.96 -2.14 -6.88
C GLY A 22 0.08 -2.02 -8.00
N ALA A 23 -0.23 -1.31 -9.09
CA ALA A 23 0.69 -1.09 -10.20
C ALA A 23 1.91 -0.28 -9.78
N ILE A 24 1.70 0.78 -8.99
CA ILE A 24 2.78 1.60 -8.42
C ILE A 24 3.64 0.75 -7.49
N ALA A 25 3.02 -0.01 -6.58
CA ALA A 25 3.74 -0.88 -5.64
C ALA A 25 4.62 -1.92 -6.36
N ILE A 26 4.07 -2.62 -7.36
CA ILE A 26 4.79 -3.62 -8.16
C ILE A 26 5.95 -2.98 -8.94
N ASN A 27 5.81 -1.75 -9.42
CA ASN A 27 6.88 -1.05 -10.12
C ASN A 27 7.98 -0.54 -9.16
N PHE A 28 7.58 -0.13 -7.97
CA PHE A 28 8.41 0.62 -7.03
C PHE A 28 9.20 -0.28 -6.08
N PHE A 29 8.55 -1.19 -5.35
CA PHE A 29 9.21 -1.95 -4.29
C PHE A 29 10.37 -2.80 -4.78
N PRO A 30 10.33 -3.45 -5.96
CA PRO A 30 11.49 -4.17 -6.48
C PRO A 30 12.70 -3.26 -6.71
N LYS A 31 12.50 -1.98 -7.05
CA LYS A 31 13.60 -1.02 -7.23
C LYS A 31 14.20 -0.63 -5.89
N LEU A 32 13.37 -0.34 -4.88
CA LEU A 32 13.86 -0.06 -3.52
C LEU A 32 14.61 -1.24 -2.91
N LEU A 33 14.06 -2.45 -3.03
CA LEU A 33 14.65 -3.65 -2.43
C LEU A 33 16.00 -4.04 -3.06
N ARG A 34 16.30 -3.53 -4.27
CA ARG A 34 17.60 -3.70 -4.94
C ARG A 34 18.63 -2.64 -4.57
N LEU A 35 18.24 -1.58 -3.85
CA LEU A 35 19.18 -0.58 -3.39
C LEU A 35 19.99 -1.15 -2.22
N GLU A 36 21.31 -1.12 -2.36
CA GLU A 36 22.26 -1.52 -1.33
C GLU A 36 23.01 -0.28 -0.80
N GLY A 37 23.62 -0.40 0.37
CA GLY A 37 24.37 0.69 0.98
C GLY A 37 23.52 1.64 1.84
N SER A 38 24.05 2.84 2.07
CA SER A 38 23.46 3.81 2.97
C SER A 38 22.41 4.70 2.29
N LEU A 39 21.57 5.37 3.09
CA LEU A 39 20.61 6.35 2.57
C LEU A 39 21.32 7.49 1.82
N ALA A 40 22.50 7.90 2.31
CA ALA A 40 23.28 8.99 1.72
C ALA A 40 23.81 8.63 0.33
N GLU A 41 24.32 7.41 0.15
CA GLU A 41 24.79 6.88 -1.13
C GLU A 41 23.67 6.81 -2.18
N ASN A 42 22.44 6.56 -1.74
CA ASN A 42 21.30 6.35 -2.63
C ASN A 42 20.43 7.60 -2.80
N THR A 43 20.86 8.77 -2.32
CA THR A 43 20.01 9.98 -2.29
C THR A 43 19.44 10.35 -3.65
N GLU A 44 20.25 10.34 -4.70
CA GLU A 44 19.81 10.67 -6.07
C GLU A 44 18.83 9.63 -6.62
N ALA A 45 19.18 8.35 -6.52
CA ALA A 45 18.33 7.24 -6.97
C ALA A 45 16.98 7.25 -6.23
N LEU A 46 16.98 7.47 -4.92
CA LEU A 46 15.76 7.61 -4.12
C LEU A 46 14.94 8.81 -4.55
N GLY A 47 15.57 9.96 -4.81
CA GLY A 47 14.89 11.15 -5.33
C GLY A 47 14.17 10.87 -6.65
N LEU A 48 14.84 10.19 -7.60
CA LEU A 48 14.24 9.80 -8.88
C LEU A 48 13.09 8.80 -8.71
N ILE A 49 13.29 7.79 -7.87
CA ILE A 49 12.27 6.76 -7.64
C ILE A 49 11.03 7.38 -6.96
N VAL A 50 11.22 8.14 -5.88
CA VAL A 50 10.12 8.80 -5.14
C VAL A 50 9.44 9.84 -6.03
N GLY A 51 10.20 10.64 -6.77
CA GLY A 51 9.65 11.60 -7.72
C GLY A 51 8.78 10.93 -8.78
N ALA A 52 9.24 9.82 -9.36
CA ALA A 52 8.46 9.04 -10.32
C ALA A 52 7.16 8.49 -9.73
N ILE A 53 7.18 7.99 -8.48
CA ILE A 53 5.96 7.55 -7.79
C ILE A 53 4.97 8.69 -7.65
N ILE A 54 5.42 9.84 -7.11
CA ILE A 54 4.55 10.98 -6.86
C ILE A 54 3.87 11.43 -8.16
N VAL A 55 4.65 11.53 -9.25
CA VAL A 55 4.12 11.88 -10.57
C VAL A 55 3.13 10.82 -11.07
N MET A 56 3.46 9.53 -11.00
CA MET A 56 2.55 8.45 -11.41
C MET A 56 1.27 8.41 -10.58
N SER A 57 1.34 8.59 -9.26
CA SER A 57 0.19 8.65 -8.36
C SER A 57 -0.73 9.83 -8.71
N ILE A 58 -0.17 11.03 -8.92
CA ILE A 58 -0.94 12.23 -9.23
C ILE A 58 -1.60 12.09 -10.60
N LEU A 59 -0.81 11.79 -11.64
CA LEU A 59 -1.32 11.67 -13.01
C LEU A 59 -2.33 10.53 -13.14
N GLY A 60 -2.05 9.38 -12.49
CA GLY A 60 -2.95 8.24 -12.44
C GLY A 60 -4.28 8.58 -11.75
N SER A 61 -4.23 9.26 -10.61
CA SER A 61 -5.45 9.67 -9.89
C SER A 61 -6.28 10.66 -10.70
N ILE A 62 -5.64 11.65 -11.36
CA ILE A 62 -6.32 12.59 -12.26
C ILE A 62 -6.98 11.83 -13.41
N ALA A 63 -6.28 10.89 -14.03
CA ALA A 63 -6.82 10.09 -15.12
C ALA A 63 -8.02 9.25 -14.68
N ILE A 64 -7.95 8.61 -13.50
CA ILE A 64 -9.07 7.85 -12.92
C ILE A 64 -10.27 8.77 -12.69
N HIS A 65 -10.06 9.93 -12.07
CA HIS A 65 -11.13 10.89 -11.81
C HIS A 65 -11.80 11.35 -13.10
N TRP A 66 -11.02 11.70 -14.13
CA TRP A 66 -11.55 12.06 -15.45
C TRP A 66 -12.31 10.92 -16.13
N LEU A 67 -11.84 9.67 -16.00
CA LEU A 67 -12.49 8.51 -16.63
C LEU A 67 -13.79 8.09 -15.92
N LEU A 68 -13.89 8.31 -14.60
CA LEU A 68 -14.99 7.80 -13.78
C LEU A 68 -16.01 8.86 -13.34
N ASP A 69 -15.61 10.12 -13.15
CA ASP A 69 -16.46 11.17 -12.56
C ASP A 69 -17.13 12.12 -13.57
N ILE A 70 -17.24 11.73 -14.83
CA ILE A 70 -18.12 12.45 -15.78
C ILE A 70 -19.59 12.18 -15.40
N GLY A 71 -20.10 12.96 -14.43
CA GLY A 71 -21.52 13.17 -14.14
C GLY A 71 -22.22 12.19 -13.20
N LYS A 72 -21.51 11.44 -12.34
CA LYS A 72 -22.10 10.37 -11.50
C LYS A 72 -21.62 10.34 -10.04
N GLU A 73 -21.60 11.48 -9.35
CA GLU A 73 -21.40 11.44 -7.90
C GLU A 73 -22.59 10.75 -7.21
N GLU A 74 -22.35 9.54 -6.71
CA GLU A 74 -23.30 8.81 -5.86
C GLU A 74 -23.24 9.36 -4.43
N LYS A 75 -24.40 9.80 -3.93
CA LYS A 75 -24.56 10.29 -2.55
C LYS A 75 -24.14 9.20 -1.57
N GLN A 76 -23.28 9.56 -0.63
CA GLN A 76 -22.78 8.63 0.38
C GLN A 76 -23.89 8.21 1.34
N ASP A 77 -24.04 6.89 1.51
CA ASP A 77 -25.00 6.28 2.44
C ASP A 77 -24.32 5.84 3.75
N GLU A 78 -25.10 5.53 4.79
CA GLU A 78 -24.65 4.98 6.07
C GLU A 78 -23.87 3.69 5.88
N ARG A 79 -24.29 2.85 4.93
CA ARG A 79 -23.56 1.63 4.54
C ARG A 79 -22.12 1.91 4.14
N ASP A 80 -21.89 2.95 3.32
CA ASP A 80 -20.55 3.28 2.84
C ASP A 80 -19.63 3.67 3.99
N ARG A 81 -20.18 4.31 5.03
CA ARG A 81 -19.46 4.64 6.26
C ARG A 81 -19.14 3.40 7.07
N HIS A 82 -20.06 2.46 7.18
CA HIS A 82 -19.82 1.19 7.85
C HIS A 82 -18.69 0.40 7.17
N PHE A 83 -18.73 0.27 5.85
CA PHE A 83 -17.67 -0.41 5.08
C PHE A 83 -16.33 0.31 5.18
N ALA A 84 -16.33 1.64 5.24
CA ALA A 84 -15.13 2.41 5.51
C ALA A 84 -14.53 2.08 6.88
N ALA A 85 -15.36 2.02 7.93
CA ALA A 85 -14.90 1.68 9.27
C ALA A 85 -14.28 0.26 9.32
N MET A 86 -14.94 -0.73 8.71
CA MET A 86 -14.39 -2.09 8.63
C MET A 86 -13.07 -2.14 7.87
N GLY A 87 -12.97 -1.42 6.74
CA GLY A 87 -11.72 -1.30 5.99
C GLY A 87 -10.59 -0.68 6.82
N TYR A 88 -10.87 0.39 7.58
CA TYR A 88 -9.89 1.02 8.46
C TYR A 88 -9.45 0.10 9.60
N GLN A 89 -10.36 -0.68 10.18
CA GLN A 89 -10.01 -1.66 11.21
C GLN A 89 -9.02 -2.71 10.66
N VAL A 90 -9.28 -3.26 9.48
CA VAL A 90 -8.36 -4.22 8.84
C VAL A 90 -7.02 -3.56 8.51
N GLY A 91 -7.03 -2.35 7.92
CA GLY A 91 -5.80 -1.61 7.65
C GLY A 91 -4.98 -1.35 8.91
N TYR A 92 -5.63 -0.98 10.02
CA TYR A 92 -4.99 -0.80 11.32
C TYR A 92 -4.33 -2.10 11.82
N LEU A 93 -5.04 -3.23 11.75
CA LEU A 93 -4.48 -4.53 12.13
C LEU A 93 -3.25 -4.91 11.29
N VAL A 94 -3.27 -4.61 9.98
CA VAL A 94 -2.12 -4.85 9.10
C VAL A 94 -0.93 -3.97 9.50
N VAL A 95 -1.15 -2.69 9.83
CA VAL A 95 -0.07 -1.81 10.31
C VAL A 95 0.50 -2.32 11.63
N CYS A 96 -0.36 -2.65 12.60
CA CYS A 96 0.08 -3.22 13.88
C CYS A 96 0.88 -4.51 13.68
N GLY A 97 0.39 -5.43 12.83
CA GLY A 97 1.08 -6.66 12.49
C GLY A 97 2.44 -6.42 11.85
N GLY A 98 2.54 -5.49 10.91
CA GLY A 98 3.82 -5.14 10.26
C GLY A 98 4.82 -4.48 11.23
N ILE A 99 4.36 -3.63 12.15
CA ILE A 99 5.21 -3.06 13.20
C ILE A 99 5.71 -4.16 14.14
N VAL A 100 4.83 -5.05 14.61
CA VAL A 100 5.22 -6.18 15.46
C VAL A 100 6.21 -7.09 14.75
N PHE A 101 5.98 -7.36 13.46
CA PHE A 101 6.91 -8.14 12.63
C PHE A 101 8.29 -7.46 12.53
N LEU A 102 8.33 -6.14 12.31
CA LEU A 102 9.59 -5.39 12.25
C LEU A 102 10.35 -5.41 13.58
N ILE A 103 9.66 -5.21 14.70
CA ILE A 103 10.25 -5.30 16.03
C ILE A 103 10.79 -6.72 16.27
N GLY A 104 10.00 -7.74 15.92
CA GLY A 104 10.42 -9.14 16.02
C GLY A 104 11.66 -9.45 15.19
N HIS A 105 11.75 -8.93 13.96
CA HIS A 105 12.93 -9.07 13.10
C HIS A 105 14.15 -8.38 13.70
N MET A 106 14.01 -7.17 14.25
CA MET A 106 15.09 -6.47 14.97
C MET A 106 15.61 -7.28 16.16
N ILE A 107 14.72 -7.81 17.00
CA ILE A 107 15.09 -8.63 18.16
C ILE A 107 15.77 -9.91 17.70
N LEU A 108 15.23 -10.58 16.68
CA LEU A 108 15.79 -11.82 16.16
C LEU A 108 17.20 -11.60 15.59
N ASN A 109 17.42 -10.49 14.88
CA ASN A 109 18.73 -10.14 14.35
C ASN A 109 19.78 -9.92 15.45
N ASP A 110 19.38 -9.24 16.54
CA ASP A 110 20.23 -9.01 17.72
C ASP A 110 20.59 -10.32 18.43
N ILE A 111 19.60 -11.20 18.64
CA ILE A 111 19.80 -12.54 19.20
C ILE A 111 20.74 -13.37 18.32
N THR A 112 20.54 -13.39 17.00
CA THR A 112 21.38 -14.16 16.08
C THR A 112 22.82 -13.67 16.05
N THR A 113 23.00 -12.34 16.08
CA THR A 113 24.32 -11.73 16.05
C THR A 113 25.07 -11.98 17.36
N SER A 114 24.40 -11.83 18.51
CA SER A 114 25.00 -11.98 19.83
C SER A 114 25.28 -13.42 20.24
N ILE A 115 24.34 -14.34 19.97
CA ILE A 115 24.45 -15.75 20.42
C ILE A 115 25.15 -16.62 19.36
N PHE A 116 24.77 -16.46 18.09
CA PHE A 116 25.21 -17.37 17.03
C PHE A 116 26.33 -16.79 16.15
N SER A 117 26.76 -15.55 16.41
CA SER A 117 27.78 -14.84 15.61
C SER A 117 27.46 -14.80 14.11
N PHE A 118 26.17 -14.84 13.76
CA PHE A 118 25.68 -14.82 12.39
C PHE A 118 24.60 -13.75 12.27
N GLN A 119 24.70 -12.94 11.23
CA GLN A 119 23.71 -11.92 10.92
C GLN A 119 22.74 -12.47 9.87
N TYR A 120 21.48 -12.73 10.28
CA TYR A 120 20.45 -13.25 9.38
C TYR A 120 20.18 -12.31 8.20
N GLU A 121 20.06 -11.01 8.48
CA GLU A 121 19.88 -10.00 7.46
C GLU A 121 20.36 -8.63 7.97
N SER A 122 21.04 -7.85 7.13
CA SER A 122 21.43 -6.48 7.48
C SER A 122 20.24 -5.54 7.41
N LEU A 123 19.65 -5.24 8.57
CA LEU A 123 18.60 -4.23 8.73
C LEU A 123 19.21 -2.82 8.66
N THR A 124 19.59 -2.39 7.46
CA THR A 124 20.00 -1.00 7.24
C THR A 124 18.80 -0.06 7.45
N ARG A 125 19.09 1.22 7.74
CA ARG A 125 18.05 2.26 7.87
C ARG A 125 17.15 2.32 6.64
N LEU A 126 17.73 2.12 5.45
CA LEU A 126 17.00 2.09 4.19
C LEU A 126 16.05 0.88 4.08
N ARG A 127 16.49 -0.32 4.48
CA ARG A 127 15.62 -1.51 4.49
C ARG A 127 14.48 -1.38 5.49
N MET A 128 14.75 -0.87 6.70
CA MET A 128 13.70 -0.61 7.69
C MET A 128 12.63 0.36 7.16
N ALA A 129 13.06 1.46 6.54
CA ALA A 129 12.13 2.41 5.92
C ALA A 129 11.32 1.77 4.78
N THR A 130 11.96 0.93 3.96
CA THR A 130 11.31 0.20 2.86
C THR A 130 10.24 -0.76 3.38
N TYR A 131 10.52 -1.54 4.42
CA TYR A 131 9.55 -2.46 5.01
C TYR A 131 8.40 -1.75 5.72
N LEU A 132 8.67 -0.62 6.37
CA LEU A 132 7.61 0.20 6.96
C LEU A 132 6.70 0.75 5.85
N MET A 133 7.28 1.23 4.75
CA MET A 133 6.51 1.70 3.60
C MET A 133 5.70 0.56 2.96
N LEU A 134 6.27 -0.64 2.86
CA LEU A 134 5.56 -1.85 2.40
C LEU A 134 4.37 -2.18 3.30
N THR A 135 4.54 -2.06 4.62
CA THR A 135 3.47 -2.24 5.60
C THR A 135 2.34 -1.24 5.39
N LEU A 136 2.66 0.04 5.18
CA LEU A 136 1.67 1.09 4.94
C LEU A 136 0.90 0.88 3.63
N VAL A 137 1.59 0.53 2.55
CA VAL A 137 0.95 0.23 1.26
C VAL A 137 0.10 -1.04 1.38
N GLY A 138 0.61 -2.08 2.03
CA GLY A 138 -0.14 -3.31 2.30
C GLY A 138 -1.41 -3.04 3.11
N ALA A 139 -1.35 -2.14 4.10
CA ALA A 139 -2.51 -1.73 4.88
C ALA A 139 -3.54 -0.95 4.05
N ALA A 140 -3.09 -0.06 3.15
CA ALA A 140 -3.98 0.66 2.25
C ALA A 140 -4.71 -0.29 1.29
N ILE A 141 -3.96 -1.23 0.69
CA ILE A 141 -4.51 -2.30 -0.16
C ILE A 141 -5.52 -3.15 0.63
N ALA A 142 -5.16 -3.61 1.82
CA ALA A 142 -6.04 -4.43 2.65
C ALA A 142 -7.34 -3.70 3.02
N LYS A 143 -7.25 -2.40 3.33
CA LYS A 143 -8.41 -1.52 3.59
C LYS A 143 -9.33 -1.45 2.36
N ASP A 144 -8.80 -1.23 1.17
CA ASP A 144 -9.62 -1.11 -0.05
C ASP A 144 -10.15 -2.46 -0.56
N VAL A 145 -9.38 -3.55 -0.44
CA VAL A 145 -9.86 -4.92 -0.67
C VAL A 145 -11.01 -5.28 0.28
N THR A 146 -10.88 -4.94 1.56
CA THR A 146 -11.94 -5.19 2.55
C THR A 146 -13.22 -4.45 2.17
N ARG A 147 -13.12 -3.19 1.75
CA ARG A 147 -14.28 -2.43 1.27
C ARG A 147 -14.95 -3.12 0.08
N LEU A 148 -14.18 -3.51 -0.94
CA LEU A 148 -14.71 -4.23 -2.11
C LEU A 148 -15.40 -5.54 -1.73
N PHE A 149 -14.83 -6.28 -0.78
CA PHE A 149 -15.42 -7.51 -0.27
C PHE A 149 -16.82 -7.28 0.33
N TYR A 150 -16.99 -6.22 1.12
CA TYR A 150 -18.29 -5.87 1.69
C TYR A 150 -19.29 -5.37 0.64
N TYR A 151 -18.86 -4.54 -0.34
CA TYR A 151 -19.72 -4.13 -1.46
C TYR A 151 -20.24 -5.33 -2.25
N ARG A 152 -19.38 -6.32 -2.53
CA ARG A 152 -19.75 -7.51 -3.33
C ARG A 152 -20.69 -8.47 -2.63
N ARG A 153 -20.65 -8.54 -1.31
CA ARG A 153 -21.58 -9.37 -0.54
C ARG A 153 -22.96 -8.76 -0.34
N GLY A 154 -23.15 -7.49 -0.74
CA GLY A 154 -24.45 -6.82 -0.62
C GLY A 154 -24.89 -6.60 0.83
N TYR A 155 -23.93 -6.48 1.76
CA TYR A 155 -24.22 -5.98 3.10
C TYR A 155 -24.66 -4.51 3.07
#